data_AF-A0A814X2M6-F1
#
_entry.id   AF-A0A814X2M6-F1
#
_cell.length_a   1.000
_cell.length_b   1.000
_cell.length_c   1.000
_cell.angle_alpha   90.00
_cell.angle_beta   90.00
_cell.angle_gamma   90.00
#
_symmetry.space_group_name_H-M   'P 1'
#
loop_
_entity.id
_entity.type
_entity.pdbx_description
1 polymer ?
#
loop_
_entity_poly.entity_id
_entity_poly.type
_entity_poly.pdbx_seq_one_letter_code
_entity_poly.pdbx_strand_id
1 'polypeptide(L)'
;MLVRFIFIYTVAIIGVTTNGLGLTQLGRCIMSESASGNRAEHIAMGFACPRNPNHLSNIFPNPDITRIAQDINAHRLSDPTQGANRWYSPRLMPQESESAKCRGPIGSGSIDCGGGLETQCGTSRNYKPSWATADKYIVIGDVRPCYYKFYKI
;
A
#
# COMPACT_ATOMS: atom_id res chain seq x y z
N MET A 1 11.79 -7.10 59.03
CA MET A 1 12.26 -6.05 58.08
C MET A 1 12.78 -6.76 56.84
N LEU A 2 12.48 -6.22 55.65
CA LEU A 2 12.67 -6.76 54.28
C LEU A 2 11.69 -7.87 53.86
N VAL A 3 10.52 -7.55 53.27
CA VAL A 3 10.19 -6.98 51.93
C VAL A 3 10.02 -8.07 50.87
N ARG A 4 8.76 -8.24 50.48
CA ARG A 4 8.23 -9.05 49.38
C ARG A 4 8.77 -8.53 48.04
N PHE A 5 9.38 -9.39 47.24
CA PHE A 5 9.59 -9.10 45.82
C PHE A 5 8.43 -9.70 45.02
N ILE A 6 7.50 -8.83 44.64
CA ILE A 6 6.50 -9.08 43.61
C ILE A 6 7.24 -9.03 42.28
N PHE A 7 7.40 -10.18 41.63
CA PHE A 7 7.83 -10.23 40.24
C PHE A 7 6.66 -9.77 39.36
N ILE A 8 6.68 -8.49 39.00
CA ILE A 8 5.89 -7.98 37.88
C ILE A 8 6.60 -8.50 36.63
N TYR A 9 5.99 -9.50 35.97
CA TYR A 9 6.36 -9.85 34.61
C TYR A 9 5.99 -8.66 33.71
N THR A 10 6.99 -7.81 33.46
CA THR A 10 6.94 -6.91 32.31
C THR A 10 6.96 -7.79 31.08
N VAL A 11 5.78 -8.08 30.53
CA VAL A 11 5.66 -8.59 29.17
C VAL A 11 6.20 -7.48 28.27
N ALA A 12 7.48 -7.60 27.91
CA ALA A 12 8.04 -6.91 26.78
C ALA A 12 7.29 -7.43 25.56
N ILE A 13 6.18 -6.77 25.23
CA ILE A 13 5.62 -6.84 23.90
C ILE A 13 6.72 -6.26 23.02
N ILE A 14 7.50 -7.15 22.40
CA ILE A 14 8.33 -6.81 21.26
C ILE A 14 7.33 -6.43 20.16
N GLY A 15 6.85 -5.19 20.24
CA GLY A 15 6.06 -4.57 19.22
C GLY A 15 6.97 -4.49 18.01
N VAL A 16 6.72 -5.36 17.04
CA VAL A 16 7.21 -5.17 15.68
C VAL A 16 6.70 -3.79 15.28
N THR A 17 7.59 -2.80 15.28
CA THR A 17 7.30 -1.42 14.91
C THR A 17 6.83 -1.44 13.47
N THR A 18 5.51 -1.32 13.26
CA THR A 18 4.96 -1.60 11.93
C THR A 18 5.41 -0.58 10.90
N ASN A 19 5.73 0.67 11.28
CA ASN A 19 6.12 1.70 10.31
C ASN A 19 7.29 2.55 10.83
N GLY A 20 8.52 2.27 10.38
CA GLY A 20 9.70 3.10 10.66
C GLY A 20 9.70 4.48 9.96
N LEU A 21 8.54 4.98 9.53
CA LEU A 21 8.37 6.27 8.88
C LEU A 21 7.89 7.31 9.90
N GLY A 22 8.45 8.51 9.87
CA GLY A 22 7.90 9.62 10.65
C GLY A 22 6.46 9.95 10.22
N LEU A 23 5.63 10.45 11.13
CA LEU A 23 4.21 10.72 10.88
C LEU A 23 3.96 11.50 9.57
N THR A 24 4.76 12.54 9.35
CA THR A 24 4.69 13.38 8.14
C THR A 24 5.00 12.58 6.86
N GLN A 25 5.96 11.65 6.90
CA GLN A 25 6.31 10.81 5.75
C GLN A 25 5.19 9.82 5.45
N LEU A 26 4.59 9.20 6.47
CA LEU A 26 3.45 8.31 6.29
C LEU A 26 2.25 9.06 5.66
N GLY A 27 1.94 10.25 6.18
CA GLY A 27 0.88 11.08 5.61
C GLY A 27 1.16 11.49 4.16
N ARG A 28 2.39 11.88 3.84
CA ARG A 28 2.81 12.20 2.46
C ARG A 28 2.68 11.01 1.53
N CYS A 29 2.99 9.81 2.00
CA CYS A 29 2.82 8.59 1.22
C CYS A 29 1.37 8.31 0.88
N ILE A 30 0.50 8.31 1.89
CA ILE A 30 -0.94 8.11 1.67
C ILE A 30 -1.47 9.16 0.69
N MET A 31 -1.08 10.43 0.87
CA MET A 31 -1.53 11.51 -0.01
C MET A 31 -0.99 11.36 -1.44
N SER A 32 0.29 11.02 -1.61
CA SER A 32 0.93 10.85 -2.93
C SER A 32 0.26 9.74 -3.73
N GLU A 33 0.01 8.61 -3.09
CA GLU A 33 -0.43 7.39 -3.77
C GLU A 33 -1.95 7.27 -3.84
N SER A 34 -2.66 7.97 -2.95
CA SER A 34 -4.11 7.84 -2.81
C SER A 34 -4.88 9.14 -2.58
N ALA A 35 -4.42 10.29 -3.10
CA ALA A 35 -5.10 11.59 -2.94
C ALA A 35 -6.61 11.59 -3.27
N SER A 36 -7.05 10.81 -4.26
CA SER A 36 -8.46 10.68 -4.68
C SER A 36 -9.14 9.41 -4.14
N GLY A 37 -8.48 8.77 -3.17
CA GLY A 37 -8.95 7.55 -2.54
C GLY A 37 -10.10 7.80 -1.57
N ASN A 38 -10.82 6.73 -1.25
CA ASN A 38 -11.71 6.72 -0.10
C ASN A 38 -10.92 6.38 1.18
N ARG A 39 -11.60 6.43 2.34
CA ARG A 39 -10.95 6.17 3.63
C ARG A 39 -10.31 4.77 3.71
N ALA A 40 -10.94 3.73 3.16
CA ALA A 40 -10.39 2.38 3.19
C ALA A 40 -9.10 2.28 2.35
N GLU A 41 -9.07 2.93 1.19
CA GLU A 41 -7.90 3.01 0.31
C GLU A 41 -6.75 3.78 0.97
N HIS A 42 -7.05 4.90 1.65
CA HIS A 42 -6.05 5.64 2.42
C HIS A 42 -5.42 4.79 3.53
N ILE A 43 -6.24 4.00 4.25
CA ILE A 43 -5.75 3.14 5.33
C ILE A 43 -4.92 2.00 4.75
N ALA A 44 -5.43 1.30 3.74
CA ALA A 44 -4.71 0.22 3.07
C ALA A 44 -3.36 0.72 2.53
N MET A 45 -3.34 1.92 1.94
CA MET A 45 -2.11 2.52 1.45
C MET A 45 -1.16 2.91 2.59
N GLY A 46 -1.66 3.39 3.72
CA GLY A 46 -0.84 3.66 4.89
C GLY A 46 -0.09 2.42 5.40
N PHE A 47 -0.71 1.24 5.34
CA PHE A 47 -0.05 -0.01 5.72
C PHE A 47 0.86 -0.59 4.62
N ALA A 48 0.52 -0.41 3.35
CA ALA A 48 1.31 -0.90 2.23
C ALA A 48 2.44 0.05 1.79
N CYS A 49 2.48 1.25 2.37
CA CYS A 49 3.44 2.28 1.99
C CYS A 49 4.89 1.79 2.17
N PRO A 50 5.74 1.91 1.13
CA PRO A 50 7.14 1.49 1.24
C PRO A 50 7.89 2.32 2.28
N ARG A 51 8.71 1.62 3.08
CA ARG A 51 9.51 2.22 4.16
C ARG A 51 10.63 3.16 3.68
N ASN A 52 10.92 3.22 2.38
CA ASN A 52 11.93 4.09 1.80
C ASN A 52 11.31 5.11 0.82
N PRO A 53 11.07 6.36 1.27
CA PRO A 53 10.22 7.33 0.59
C PRO A 53 10.92 8.15 -0.51
N ASN A 54 11.89 7.60 -1.24
CA ASN A 54 12.66 8.35 -2.25
C ASN A 54 11.80 8.96 -3.39
N HIS A 55 10.51 8.64 -3.44
CA HIS A 55 9.56 9.11 -4.44
C HIS A 55 8.32 9.80 -3.84
N LEU A 56 8.29 10.08 -2.53
CA LEU A 56 7.15 10.77 -1.95
C LEU A 56 7.04 12.19 -2.50
N SER A 57 5.86 12.52 -3.03
CA SER A 57 5.59 13.87 -3.50
C SER A 57 5.80 14.92 -2.39
N ASN A 58 6.14 16.14 -2.80
CA ASN A 58 6.23 17.29 -1.89
C ASN A 58 4.84 17.78 -1.39
N ILE A 59 3.78 17.00 -1.63
CA ILE A 59 2.41 17.35 -1.28
C ILE A 59 2.22 17.14 0.22
N PHE A 60 1.75 18.18 0.91
CA PHE A 60 1.42 18.06 2.34
C PHE A 60 0.12 17.28 2.53
N PRO A 61 0.08 16.34 3.50
CA PRO A 61 -1.15 15.63 3.82
C PRO A 61 -2.19 16.61 4.34
N ASN A 62 -3.43 16.47 3.88
CA ASN A 62 -4.56 17.19 4.45
C ASN A 62 -4.83 16.69 5.90
N PRO A 63 -5.70 17.38 6.67
CA PRO A 63 -5.98 17.00 8.06
C PRO A 63 -6.52 15.57 8.23
N ASP A 64 -7.30 15.08 7.27
CA ASP A 64 -7.86 13.72 7.33
C ASP A 64 -6.80 12.65 7.13
N ILE A 65 -5.91 12.83 6.15
CA ILE A 65 -4.76 11.94 5.95
C ILE A 65 -3.81 11.99 7.14
N THR A 66 -3.59 13.17 7.71
CA THR A 66 -2.76 13.34 8.92
C THR A 66 -3.32 12.52 10.07
N ARG A 67 -4.64 12.58 10.30
CA ARG A 67 -5.32 11.80 11.33
C ARG A 67 -5.25 10.29 11.07
N ILE A 68 -5.42 9.85 9.82
CA ILE A 68 -5.24 8.43 9.46
C ILE A 68 -3.81 7.97 9.77
N ALA A 69 -2.80 8.75 9.38
CA ALA A 69 -1.41 8.43 9.67
C ALA A 69 -1.14 8.37 11.19
N GLN A 70 -1.75 9.26 11.97
CA GLN A 70 -1.65 9.25 13.43
C GLN A 70 -2.26 7.98 14.02
N ASP A 71 -3.45 7.60 13.57
CA ASP A 71 -4.15 6.42 14.09
C ASP A 71 -3.43 5.11 13.69
N ILE A 72 -2.82 5.04 12.50
CA ILE A 72 -1.97 3.91 12.10
C ILE A 72 -0.72 3.85 12.99
N ASN A 73 -0.02 4.97 13.19
CA ASN A 73 1.20 5.01 14.00
C ASN A 73 0.94 4.74 15.48
N ALA A 74 -0.23 5.13 15.98
CA ALA A 74 -0.68 4.85 17.34
C ALA A 74 -1.31 3.45 17.49
N HIS A 75 -1.26 2.60 16.45
CA HIS A 75 -1.84 1.26 16.42
C HIS A 75 -3.34 1.20 16.75
N ARG A 76 -4.09 2.26 16.43
CA ARG A 76 -5.55 2.34 16.63
C ARG A 76 -6.35 1.76 15.49
N LEU A 77 -5.71 1.55 14.33
CA LEU A 77 -6.30 0.90 13.17
C LEU A 77 -5.66 -0.47 12.97
N SER A 78 -6.47 -1.45 12.59
CA SER A 78 -5.97 -2.77 12.16
C SER A 78 -5.48 -2.70 10.72
N ASP A 79 -4.45 -3.48 10.39
CA ASP A 79 -3.95 -3.59 9.02
C ASP A 79 -4.93 -4.40 8.14
N PRO A 80 -5.65 -3.75 7.21
CA PRO A 80 -6.60 -4.45 6.35
C PRO A 80 -5.88 -5.21 5.21
N THR A 81 -4.60 -4.91 4.96
CA THR A 81 -3.80 -5.47 3.86
C THR A 81 -3.18 -6.82 4.21
N GLN A 82 -3.25 -7.25 5.48
CA GLN A 82 -2.68 -8.51 5.96
C GLN A 82 -1.16 -8.62 5.72
N GLY A 83 -0.46 -7.48 5.79
CA GLY A 83 0.96 -7.35 5.48
C GLY A 83 1.27 -7.33 3.99
N ALA A 84 0.40 -6.74 3.15
CA ALA A 84 0.73 -6.50 1.75
C ALA A 84 1.91 -5.53 1.67
N ASN A 85 2.87 -5.84 0.80
CA ASN A 85 4.11 -5.07 0.63
C ASN A 85 4.31 -4.58 -0.80
N ARG A 86 3.38 -4.94 -1.70
CA ARG A 86 3.33 -4.48 -3.08
C ARG A 86 1.90 -4.11 -3.42
N TRP A 87 1.78 -3.14 -4.32
CA TRP A 87 0.50 -2.75 -4.86
C TRP A 87 0.69 -2.11 -6.22
N TYR A 88 -0.37 -2.06 -7.02
CA TYR A 88 -0.42 -1.23 -8.22
C TYR A 88 -1.82 -0.67 -8.40
N SER A 89 -1.91 0.40 -9.20
CA SER A 89 -3.20 0.95 -9.64
C SER A 89 -3.53 0.45 -11.03
N PRO A 90 -4.58 -0.39 -11.21
CA PRO A 90 -4.96 -0.87 -12.53
C PRO A 90 -5.23 0.25 -13.54
N ARG A 91 -5.83 1.37 -13.11
CA ARG A 91 -6.08 2.54 -13.96
C ARG A 91 -4.82 3.24 -14.47
N LEU A 92 -3.69 3.08 -13.80
CA LEU A 92 -2.41 3.64 -14.21
C LEU A 92 -1.57 2.66 -15.04
N MET A 93 -2.00 1.39 -15.12
CA MET A 93 -1.36 0.43 -15.99
C MET A 93 -1.76 0.66 -17.44
N PRO A 94 -0.84 0.41 -18.41
CA PRO A 94 -1.17 0.51 -19.82
C PRO A 94 -2.38 -0.35 -20.18
N GLN A 95 -3.26 0.19 -21.01
CA GLN A 95 -4.34 -0.57 -21.62
C GLN A 95 -3.79 -1.51 -22.70
N GLU A 96 -4.58 -2.50 -23.12
CA GLU A 96 -4.21 -3.41 -24.22
C GLU A 96 -3.80 -2.65 -25.50
N SER A 97 -4.48 -1.54 -25.80
CA SER A 97 -4.17 -0.64 -26.93
C SER A 97 -2.91 0.20 -26.74
N GLU A 98 -2.32 0.22 -25.53
CA GLU A 98 -1.17 1.04 -25.16
C GLU A 98 0.09 0.21 -24.91
N SER A 99 0.19 -0.97 -25.54
CA SER A 99 1.30 -1.93 -25.39
C SER A 99 2.70 -1.30 -25.61
N ALA A 100 2.81 -0.24 -26.42
CA ALA A 100 4.05 0.50 -26.62
C ALA A 100 4.64 1.10 -25.32
N LYS A 101 3.81 1.36 -24.30
CA LYS A 101 4.26 1.85 -22.97
C LYS A 101 4.92 0.73 -22.13
N CYS A 102 4.69 -0.52 -22.47
CA CYS A 102 5.23 -1.67 -21.77
C CYS A 102 6.70 -1.90 -22.12
N ARG A 103 7.47 -2.41 -21.14
CA ARG A 103 8.83 -2.87 -21.32
C ARG A 103 8.88 -4.11 -22.22
N GLY A 104 10.01 -4.30 -22.90
CA GLY A 104 10.26 -5.48 -23.71
C GLY A 104 10.06 -6.78 -22.91
N PRO A 105 9.52 -7.85 -23.54
CA PRO A 105 9.28 -8.01 -24.99
C PRO A 105 7.93 -7.47 -25.50
N ILE A 106 7.07 -6.92 -24.64
CA ILE A 106 5.70 -6.51 -25.02
C ILE A 106 5.70 -5.21 -25.85
N GLY A 107 6.57 -4.28 -25.51
CA GLY A 107 6.72 -3.01 -26.18
C GLY A 107 8.14 -2.46 -26.03
N SER A 108 8.29 -1.15 -26.23
CA SER A 108 9.56 -0.43 -26.17
C SER A 108 9.62 0.59 -25.03
N GLY A 109 8.66 0.56 -24.11
CA GLY A 109 8.55 1.47 -22.98
C GLY A 109 9.29 0.99 -21.73
N SER A 110 8.89 1.53 -20.58
CA SER A 110 9.54 1.28 -19.28
C SER A 110 8.65 0.58 -18.27
N ILE A 111 7.33 0.47 -18.52
CA ILE A 111 6.37 -0.06 -17.55
C ILE A 111 6.40 -1.59 -17.58
N ASP A 112 6.48 -2.23 -16.41
CA ASP A 112 6.39 -3.69 -16.33
C ASP A 112 4.95 -4.16 -16.59
N CYS A 113 4.76 -4.87 -17.70
CA CYS A 113 3.48 -5.45 -18.12
C CYS A 113 3.53 -6.99 -18.20
N GLY A 114 4.58 -7.62 -17.67
CA GLY A 114 4.86 -9.04 -17.87
C GLY A 114 3.85 -9.99 -17.22
N GLY A 115 2.92 -9.49 -16.41
CA GLY A 115 1.88 -10.31 -15.78
C GLY A 115 0.68 -10.60 -16.69
N GLY A 116 0.70 -10.07 -17.91
CA GLY A 116 -0.35 -10.26 -18.90
C GLY A 116 -1.51 -9.29 -18.74
N LEU A 117 -2.58 -9.55 -19.48
CA LEU A 117 -3.77 -8.72 -19.50
C LEU A 117 -4.83 -9.24 -18.52
N GLU A 118 -5.49 -8.31 -17.84
CA GLU A 118 -6.66 -8.58 -17.02
C GLU A 118 -7.80 -7.65 -17.40
N THR A 119 -9.03 -8.09 -17.18
CA THR A 119 -10.19 -7.22 -17.32
C THR A 119 -10.39 -6.48 -16.00
N GLN A 120 -10.37 -5.15 -16.03
CA GLN A 120 -10.63 -4.31 -14.86
C GLN A 120 -11.51 -3.12 -15.24
N CYS A 121 -12.44 -2.77 -14.35
CA CYS A 121 -13.29 -1.59 -14.49
C CYS A 121 -14.27 -1.61 -15.67
N GLY A 122 -14.93 -2.75 -15.87
CA GLY A 122 -15.88 -2.94 -16.96
C GLY A 122 -15.27 -3.82 -18.04
N THR A 123 -15.30 -3.37 -19.29
CA THR A 123 -14.90 -4.18 -20.46
C THR A 123 -13.46 -3.95 -20.92
N SER A 124 -12.79 -2.92 -20.41
CA SER A 124 -11.42 -2.62 -20.82
C SER A 124 -10.42 -3.58 -20.19
N ARG A 125 -9.44 -4.01 -20.98
CA ARG A 125 -8.32 -4.83 -20.53
C ARG A 125 -7.08 -3.97 -20.34
N ASN A 126 -6.40 -4.17 -19.23
CA ASN A 126 -5.15 -3.49 -18.89
C ASN A 126 -4.11 -4.52 -18.49
N TYR A 127 -2.84 -4.14 -18.65
CA TYR A 127 -1.73 -4.98 -18.23
C TYR A 127 -1.61 -5.00 -16.71
N LYS A 128 -1.08 -6.10 -16.17
CA LYS A 128 -0.62 -6.16 -14.77
C LYS A 128 0.88 -6.40 -14.69
N PRO A 129 1.54 -5.93 -13.61
CA PRO A 129 2.97 -6.16 -13.42
C PRO A 129 3.30 -7.66 -13.35
N SER A 130 4.52 -8.02 -13.75
CA SER A 130 4.98 -9.43 -13.75
C SER A 130 4.88 -10.08 -12.38
N TRP A 131 5.27 -9.36 -11.33
CA TRP A 131 5.25 -9.84 -9.96
C TRP A 131 3.83 -10.17 -9.45
N ALA A 132 2.80 -9.54 -10.00
CA ALA A 132 1.40 -9.78 -9.61
C ALA A 132 0.89 -11.19 -9.99
N THR A 133 1.69 -11.98 -10.72
CA THR A 133 1.36 -13.38 -11.04
C THR A 133 1.84 -14.37 -9.99
N ALA A 134 2.92 -14.06 -9.28
CA ALA A 134 3.50 -14.92 -8.26
C ALA A 134 2.99 -14.56 -6.85
N ASP A 135 2.70 -13.27 -6.63
CA ASP A 135 2.33 -12.77 -5.32
C ASP A 135 0.84 -13.03 -5.01
N LYS A 136 0.51 -13.19 -3.72
CA LYS A 136 -0.86 -13.41 -3.26
C LYS A 136 -1.66 -12.10 -3.29
N TYR A 137 -2.71 -12.05 -4.09
CA TYR A 137 -3.67 -10.93 -4.09
C TYR A 137 -4.48 -10.90 -2.79
N ILE A 138 -4.59 -9.71 -2.19
CA ILE A 138 -5.36 -9.44 -0.98
C ILE A 138 -6.60 -8.61 -1.32
N VAL A 139 -7.77 -9.14 -1.00
CA VAL A 139 -9.05 -8.44 -1.14
C VAL A 139 -9.32 -7.66 0.14
N ILE A 140 -9.58 -6.37 0.00
CA ILE A 140 -9.83 -5.46 1.11
C ILE A 140 -11.23 -4.88 0.92
N GLY A 141 -12.06 -4.92 1.97
CA GLY A 141 -13.40 -4.31 1.96
C GLY A 141 -13.33 -2.81 1.66
N ASP A 142 -14.29 -2.31 0.88
CA ASP A 142 -14.42 -0.91 0.46
C ASP A 142 -13.25 -0.33 -0.36
N VAL A 143 -12.18 -1.09 -0.62
CA VAL A 143 -11.14 -0.73 -1.58
C VAL A 143 -11.63 -1.07 -2.97
N ARG A 144 -11.60 -0.08 -3.88
CA ARG A 144 -12.07 -0.31 -5.25
C ARG A 144 -10.96 -1.05 -6.01
N PRO A 145 -11.18 -2.29 -6.49
CA PRO A 145 -10.15 -3.07 -7.17
C PRO A 145 -9.69 -2.43 -8.49
N CYS A 146 -10.50 -1.52 -9.01
CA CYS A 146 -10.17 -0.64 -10.13
C CYS A 146 -9.05 0.36 -9.89
N TYR A 147 -8.89 0.78 -8.64
CA TYR A 147 -7.98 1.84 -8.26
C TYR A 147 -6.75 1.29 -7.57
N TYR A 148 -6.91 0.24 -6.76
CA TYR A 148 -5.81 -0.35 -6.02
C TYR A 148 -5.95 -1.87 -5.94
N LYS A 149 -4.83 -2.54 -6.15
CA LYS A 149 -4.69 -3.96 -5.83
C LYS A 149 -3.46 -4.16 -4.98
N PHE A 150 -3.63 -4.91 -3.90
CA PHE A 150 -2.61 -5.15 -2.88
C PHE A 150 -2.16 -6.60 -2.94
N TYR A 151 -0.86 -6.83 -2.82
CA TYR A 151 -0.26 -8.14 -2.93
C TYR A 151 0.75 -8.37 -1.81
N LYS A 152 0.83 -9.63 -1.40
CA LYS A 152 1.76 -10.14 -0.41
C LYS A 152 2.64 -11.20 -1.07
N ILE A 153 3.96 -10.99 -0.98
CA ILE A 153 4.98 -11.98 -1.36
C ILE A 153 4.88 -13.20 -0.44
#